data_AF-A0A8H7GG66-F1
#
_entry.id   AF-A0A8H7GG66-F1
#
_cell.length_a   1.000
_cell.length_b   1.000
_cell.length_c   1.000
_cell.angle_alpha   90.00
_cell.angle_beta   90.00
_cell.angle_gamma   90.00
#
_symmetry.space_group_name_H-M   'P 1'
#
loop_
_entity.id
_entity.type
_entity.pdbx_description
1 polymer ?
#
loop_
_entity_poly.entity_id
_entity_poly.type
_entity_poly.pdbx_seq_one_letter_code
_entity_poly.pdbx_strand_id
1 'polypeptide(L)'
;MLKRALSVLGPTGSGKSTFIDYATKQLQCSNEINHSLQSKPSDVRAVRFEHPIEQSVVLVDTPGFDDTEMSDVMVCHSVIDWLTKTCKQQLSLSAVVYLHRISDNRMAGSARKSLQTFNNMCGKEAMPRVVVGTTMWGDVPQQTGEQREEELKGKWWKDMIAQGCHVQRFTDSYDSAWEVIGKLGFTDKNVLVSREIVHDKMPFTKTTVGQTFGAQIEAITKGQKEADYNTGQQAAQMDGGVIVAKL
;
A
#
# COMPACT_ATOMS: atom_id res chain seq x y z
N MET A 1 21.77 1.16 11.04
CA MET A 1 20.41 1.54 11.49
C MET A 1 19.41 0.91 10.55
N LEU A 2 18.36 0.29 11.09
CA LEU A 2 17.24 -0.24 10.29
C LEU A 2 16.46 0.94 9.70
N LYS A 3 16.23 0.91 8.39
CA LYS A 3 15.38 1.90 7.72
C LYS A 3 13.93 1.49 7.91
N ARG A 4 13.06 2.43 8.28
CA ARG A 4 11.65 2.16 8.57
C ARG A 4 10.77 2.60 7.40
N ALA A 5 9.78 1.78 7.06
CA ALA A 5 8.80 2.07 6.03
C ALA A 5 7.38 2.18 6.59
N LEU A 6 6.61 3.10 6.04
CA LEU A 6 5.17 3.16 6.18
C LEU A 6 4.55 2.98 4.79
N SER A 7 3.64 2.03 4.67
CA SER A 7 2.88 1.84 3.43
C SER A 7 1.58 2.61 3.47
N VAL A 8 1.28 3.35 2.40
CA VAL A 8 0.04 4.09 2.22
C VAL A 8 -0.81 3.36 1.19
N LEU A 9 -1.96 2.88 1.64
CA LEU A 9 -2.91 2.05 0.92
C LEU A 9 -4.27 2.75 0.86
N GLY A 10 -5.14 2.31 -0.03
CA GLY A 10 -6.49 2.85 -0.16
C GLY A 10 -6.99 2.86 -1.61
N PRO A 11 -8.27 3.13 -1.84
CA PRO A 11 -8.85 3.16 -3.19
C PRO A 11 -8.15 4.17 -4.12
N THR A 12 -8.30 4.01 -5.44
CA THR A 12 -7.90 5.04 -6.40
C THR A 12 -8.65 6.35 -6.12
N GLY A 13 -7.92 7.48 -6.14
CA GLY A 13 -8.45 8.79 -5.78
C GLY A 13 -8.65 9.06 -4.28
N SER A 14 -8.21 8.17 -3.38
CA SER A 14 -8.34 8.38 -1.92
C SER A 14 -7.37 9.41 -1.31
N GLY A 15 -6.45 9.97 -2.10
CA GLY A 15 -5.47 10.96 -1.64
C GLY A 15 -4.13 10.40 -1.15
N LYS A 16 -3.75 9.17 -1.54
CA LYS A 16 -2.47 8.53 -1.14
C LYS A 16 -1.24 9.37 -1.48
N SER A 17 -1.09 9.75 -2.74
CA SER A 17 0.02 10.58 -3.20
C SER A 17 0.00 11.97 -2.54
N THR A 18 -1.17 12.60 -2.46
CA THR A 18 -1.37 13.89 -1.77
C THR A 18 -0.93 13.83 -0.31
N PHE A 19 -1.31 12.78 0.42
CA PHE A 19 -0.89 12.55 1.80
C PHE A 19 0.64 12.48 1.92
N ILE A 20 1.30 11.73 1.02
CA ILE A 20 2.76 11.61 0.99
C ILE A 20 3.41 12.95 0.70
N ASP A 21 2.88 13.70 -0.27
CA ASP A 21 3.46 14.99 -0.67
C ASP A 21 3.32 16.03 0.46
N TYR A 22 2.23 16.00 1.23
CA TYR A 22 2.09 16.79 2.47
C TYR A 22 3.08 16.34 3.53
N ALA A 23 3.12 15.04 3.87
CA ALA A 23 3.99 14.51 4.90
C ALA A 23 5.49 14.81 4.67
N THR A 24 5.90 14.83 3.39
CA THR A 24 7.29 15.04 2.95
C THR A 24 7.60 16.48 2.55
N LYS A 25 6.62 17.40 2.64
CA LYS A 25 6.71 18.79 2.16
C LYS A 25 7.09 18.92 0.67
N GLN A 26 6.88 17.89 -0.14
CA GLN A 26 7.18 17.94 -1.58
C GLN A 26 6.31 18.97 -2.32
N LEU A 27 5.10 19.26 -1.82
CA LEU A 27 4.25 20.35 -2.36
C LEU A 27 4.89 21.74 -2.22
N GLN A 28 5.83 21.93 -1.29
CA GLN A 28 6.52 23.20 -1.04
C GLN A 28 7.90 23.27 -1.73
N CYS A 29 8.45 22.11 -2.12
CA CYS A 29 9.77 21.99 -2.74
C CYS A 29 9.63 21.67 -4.24
N SER A 30 8.93 22.51 -5.01
CA SER A 30 8.76 22.31 -6.47
C SER A 30 10.05 22.47 -7.29
N ASN A 31 11.21 22.69 -6.66
CA ASN A 31 12.48 22.98 -7.34
C ASN A 31 13.57 21.91 -7.15
N GLU A 32 13.39 20.91 -6.28
CA GLU A 32 14.40 19.88 -6.07
C GLU A 32 13.87 18.52 -6.49
N ILE A 33 14.34 18.09 -7.66
CA ILE A 33 14.15 16.75 -8.23
C ILE A 33 14.82 15.76 -7.27
N ASN A 34 14.08 15.34 -6.26
CA ASN A 34 14.47 14.21 -5.44
C ASN A 34 14.28 12.96 -6.31
N HIS A 35 15.32 12.14 -6.44
CA HIS A 35 15.38 10.99 -7.35
C HIS A 35 14.21 10.01 -7.17
N SER A 36 13.06 10.33 -7.76
CA SER A 36 11.97 9.42 -7.99
C SER A 36 12.48 8.39 -8.97
N LEU A 37 12.64 7.14 -8.53
CA LEU A 37 12.65 6.02 -9.46
C LEU A 37 11.32 6.14 -10.21
N GLN A 38 11.38 6.63 -11.45
CA GLN A 38 10.21 6.77 -12.30
C GLN A 38 9.54 5.41 -12.40
N SER A 39 8.37 5.34 -11.78
CA SER A 39 7.56 4.14 -11.70
C SER A 39 6.28 4.48 -12.44
N LYS A 40 5.84 3.57 -13.31
CA LYS A 40 4.58 3.75 -14.05
C LYS A 40 3.42 3.88 -13.04
N PRO A 41 2.23 4.34 -13.45
CA PRO A 41 1.04 4.37 -12.57
C PRO A 41 0.74 3.03 -11.87
N SER A 42 1.29 1.93 -12.39
CA SER A 42 1.21 0.56 -11.89
C SER A 42 2.33 0.13 -10.92
N ASP A 43 3.30 1.00 -10.62
CA ASP A 43 4.45 0.67 -9.77
C ASP A 43 4.43 1.42 -8.43
N VAL A 44 4.88 0.73 -7.38
CA VAL A 44 5.04 1.26 -6.02
C VAL A 44 6.10 2.38 -6.00
N ARG A 45 5.74 3.60 -5.55
CA ARG A 45 6.65 4.75 -5.37
C ARG A 45 7.11 4.81 -3.91
N ALA A 46 8.42 4.88 -3.69
CA ALA A 46 9.00 5.05 -2.36
C ALA A 46 9.60 6.46 -2.22
N VAL A 47 9.18 7.20 -1.20
CA VAL A 47 9.67 8.55 -0.88
C VAL A 47 10.33 8.53 0.49
N ARG A 48 11.62 8.86 0.54
CA ARG A 48 12.37 8.98 1.78
C ARG A 48 12.19 10.38 2.35
N PHE A 49 11.99 10.48 3.66
CA PHE A 49 11.99 11.74 4.37
C PHE A 49 12.67 11.62 5.73
N GLU A 50 13.14 12.75 6.25
CA GLU A 50 13.72 12.82 7.59
C GLU A 50 12.62 13.09 8.60
N HIS A 51 12.43 12.16 9.54
CA HIS A 51 11.48 12.32 10.62
C HIS A 51 12.15 13.11 11.75
N PRO A 52 11.52 14.14 12.37
CA PRO A 52 12.15 15.00 13.37
C PRO A 52 12.75 14.24 14.56
N ILE A 53 12.18 13.09 14.89
CA ILE A 53 12.57 12.23 16.03
C ILE A 53 13.34 10.98 15.56
N GLU A 54 13.16 10.54 14.32
CA GLU A 54 13.71 9.27 13.83
C GLU A 54 14.50 9.47 12.54
N GLN A 55 15.72 8.94 12.52
CA GLN A 55 16.53 9.04 11.32
C GLN A 55 15.98 8.11 10.22
N SER A 56 15.54 8.72 9.13
CA SER A 56 15.22 8.10 7.83
C SER A 56 14.01 7.15 7.78
N VAL A 57 12.83 7.72 7.55
CA VAL A 57 11.58 7.00 7.27
C VAL A 57 11.29 7.01 5.76
N VAL A 58 10.67 5.94 5.26
CA VAL A 58 10.24 5.81 3.87
C VAL A 58 8.71 5.71 3.82
N LEU A 59 8.04 6.64 3.12
CA LEU A 59 6.64 6.47 2.73
C LEU A 59 6.57 5.72 1.41
N VAL A 60 5.65 4.79 1.33
CA VAL A 60 5.50 3.89 0.19
C VAL A 60 4.11 4.12 -0.36
N ASP A 61 4.03 4.83 -1.48
CA ASP A 61 2.83 5.00 -2.28
C ASP A 61 2.59 3.72 -3.08
N THR A 62 1.37 3.19 -3.01
CA THR A 62 1.01 1.97 -3.70
C THR A 62 -0.05 2.27 -4.75
N PRO A 63 -0.18 1.41 -5.78
CA PRO A 63 -1.38 1.41 -6.63
C PRO A 63 -2.66 1.40 -5.79
N GLY A 64 -3.71 2.04 -6.27
CA GLY A 64 -4.99 2.10 -5.57
C GLY A 64 -5.77 0.80 -5.68
N PHE A 65 -6.54 0.47 -4.64
CA PHE A 65 -7.61 -0.51 -4.76
C PHE A 65 -8.78 0.06 -5.61
N ASP A 66 -9.65 -0.79 -6.13
CA ASP A 66 -10.76 -0.38 -7.01
C ASP A 66 -10.29 0.35 -8.28
N ASP A 67 -9.14 -0.06 -8.81
CA ASP A 67 -8.61 0.44 -10.08
C ASP A 67 -9.26 -0.30 -11.25
N THR A 68 -9.61 0.43 -12.32
CA THR A 68 -10.16 -0.16 -13.54
C THR A 68 -9.12 -0.94 -14.34
N GLU A 69 -7.84 -0.62 -14.16
CA GLU A 69 -6.72 -1.25 -14.86
C GLU A 69 -6.12 -2.43 -14.06
N MET A 70 -6.29 -2.44 -12.74
CA MET A 70 -5.66 -3.41 -11.85
C MET A 70 -6.64 -3.97 -10.82
N SER A 71 -6.82 -5.30 -10.79
CA SER A 71 -7.65 -5.95 -9.77
C SER A 71 -7.07 -5.77 -8.37
N ASP A 72 -7.93 -5.68 -7.34
CA ASP A 72 -7.51 -5.62 -5.92
C ASP A 72 -6.51 -6.74 -5.53
N VAL A 73 -6.60 -7.90 -6.19
CA VAL A 73 -5.72 -9.04 -5.97
C VAL A 73 -4.31 -8.77 -6.50
N MET A 74 -4.22 -8.15 -7.68
CA MET A 74 -2.94 -7.71 -8.22
C MET A 74 -2.35 -6.60 -7.36
N VAL A 75 -3.16 -5.65 -6.86
CA VAL A 75 -2.71 -4.61 -5.94
C VAL A 75 -2.12 -5.24 -4.66
N CYS A 76 -2.83 -6.20 -4.05
CA CYS A 76 -2.32 -6.96 -2.90
C CYS A 76 -1.01 -7.68 -3.22
N HIS A 77 -0.94 -8.37 -4.36
CA HIS A 77 0.26 -9.08 -4.79
C HIS A 77 1.46 -8.11 -4.94
N SER A 78 1.27 -6.96 -5.60
CA SER A 78 2.31 -5.94 -5.76
C SER A 78 2.80 -5.38 -4.43
N VAL A 79 1.88 -5.13 -3.49
CA VAL A 79 2.22 -4.65 -2.14
C VAL A 79 3.01 -5.73 -1.38
N ILE A 80 2.56 -6.98 -1.42
CA ILE A 80 3.22 -8.11 -0.75
C ILE A 80 4.59 -8.42 -1.35
N ASP A 81 4.72 -8.38 -2.67
CA ASP A 81 5.98 -8.54 -3.38
C ASP A 81 6.96 -7.43 -3.01
N TRP A 82 6.48 -6.18 -2.99
CA TRP A 82 7.29 -5.05 -2.57
C TRP A 82 7.77 -5.22 -1.13
N LEU A 83 6.87 -5.59 -0.20
CA LEU A 83 7.22 -5.86 1.19
C LEU A 83 8.25 -7.00 1.32
N THR A 84 8.06 -8.09 0.57
CA THR A 84 8.95 -9.24 0.60
C THR A 84 10.35 -8.90 0.07
N LYS A 85 10.45 -8.12 -1.01
CA LYS A 85 11.72 -7.64 -1.56
C LYS A 85 12.42 -6.68 -0.58
N THR A 86 11.65 -5.81 0.05
CA THR A 86 12.13 -4.76 0.95
C THR A 86 12.60 -5.31 2.30
N CYS A 87 11.93 -6.33 2.85
CA CYS A 87 12.38 -7.07 4.05
C CYS A 87 13.75 -7.73 3.84
N LYS A 88 14.07 -8.20 2.62
CA LYS A 88 15.40 -8.75 2.30
C LYS A 88 16.51 -7.70 2.33
N GLN A 89 16.16 -6.41 2.24
CA GLN A 89 17.09 -5.27 2.24
C GLN A 89 17.25 -4.61 3.63
N GLN A 90 16.89 -5.30 4.72
CA GLN A 90 16.92 -4.76 6.09
C GLN A 90 16.03 -3.53 6.32
N LEU A 91 14.96 -3.39 5.52
CA LEU A 91 13.95 -2.37 5.71
C LEU A 91 12.77 -3.00 6.48
N SER A 92 12.35 -2.36 7.55
CA SER A 92 11.25 -2.83 8.40
C SER A 92 9.97 -2.07 8.05
N LEU A 93 8.94 -2.78 7.59
CA LEU A 93 7.59 -2.19 7.56
C LEU A 93 7.16 -1.93 9.00
N SER A 94 7.06 -0.66 9.36
CA SER A 94 6.78 -0.22 10.73
C SER A 94 5.30 0.05 10.94
N ALA A 95 4.58 0.46 9.88
CA ALA A 95 3.16 0.68 9.94
C ALA A 95 2.48 0.74 8.56
N VAL A 96 1.16 0.72 8.57
CA VAL A 96 0.32 0.81 7.38
C VAL A 96 -0.76 1.87 7.57
N VAL A 97 -0.89 2.77 6.61
CA VAL A 97 -1.96 3.77 6.53
C VAL A 97 -2.94 3.33 5.45
N TYR A 98 -4.22 3.19 5.79
CA TYR A 98 -5.29 2.97 4.81
C TYR A 98 -6.15 4.23 4.70
N LEU A 99 -6.18 4.86 3.54
CA LEU A 99 -6.95 6.07 3.28
C LEU A 99 -8.35 5.75 2.75
N HIS A 100 -9.33 6.45 3.30
CA HIS A 100 -10.74 6.35 2.96
C HIS A 100 -11.33 7.74 2.74
N ARG A 101 -12.05 7.96 1.63
CA ARG A 101 -12.70 9.26 1.36
C ARG A 101 -13.96 9.39 2.20
N ILE A 102 -14.07 10.44 2.99
CA ILE A 102 -15.31 10.71 3.73
C ILE A 102 -16.42 11.26 2.82
N SER A 103 -16.05 11.75 1.64
CA SER A 103 -16.97 12.30 0.63
C SER A 103 -17.83 11.24 -0.05
N ASP A 104 -17.46 9.96 0.02
CA ASP A 104 -18.25 8.86 -0.51
C ASP A 104 -19.60 8.75 0.23
N ASN A 105 -20.71 8.95 -0.50
CA ASN A 105 -22.06 9.01 0.10
C ASN A 105 -22.56 7.66 0.64
N ARG A 106 -21.87 6.57 0.32
CA ARG A 106 -22.16 5.22 0.79
C ARG A 106 -20.92 4.35 0.67
N MET A 107 -20.83 3.33 1.53
CA MET A 107 -19.92 2.21 1.31
C MET A 107 -20.41 1.37 0.12
N ALA A 108 -19.98 1.76 -1.09
CA ALA A 108 -20.23 1.01 -2.31
C ALA A 108 -19.62 -0.40 -2.23
N GLY A 109 -20.15 -1.33 -3.05
CA GLY A 109 -19.69 -2.71 -3.06
C GLY A 109 -18.18 -2.86 -3.27
N SER A 110 -17.59 -1.99 -4.12
CA SER A 110 -16.16 -1.96 -4.38
C SER A 110 -15.32 -1.44 -3.22
N ALA A 111 -15.75 -0.34 -2.57
CA ALA A 111 -15.10 0.18 -1.36
C ALA A 111 -15.14 -0.83 -0.21
N ARG A 112 -16.26 -1.55 -0.04
CA ARG A 112 -16.38 -2.65 0.93
C ARG A 112 -15.42 -3.79 0.61
N LYS A 113 -15.34 -4.21 -0.65
CA LYS A 113 -14.42 -5.26 -1.11
C LYS A 113 -12.97 -4.84 -0.87
N SER A 114 -12.61 -3.61 -1.22
CA SER A 114 -11.27 -3.04 -0.99
C SER A 114 -10.87 -3.05 0.49
N LEU A 115 -11.78 -2.63 1.38
CA LEU A 115 -11.56 -2.65 2.83
C LEU A 115 -11.40 -4.07 3.38
N GLN A 116 -12.23 -5.02 2.91
CA GLN A 116 -12.13 -6.42 3.29
C GLN A 116 -10.81 -7.04 2.85
N THR A 117 -10.41 -6.76 1.60
CA THR A 117 -9.13 -7.17 1.04
C THR A 117 -7.96 -6.64 1.88
N PHE A 118 -7.98 -5.35 2.21
CA PHE A 118 -7.00 -4.72 3.09
C PHE A 118 -6.94 -5.39 4.48
N ASN A 119 -8.09 -5.58 5.12
CA ASN A 119 -8.17 -6.18 6.45
C ASN A 119 -7.60 -7.60 6.48
N ASN A 120 -7.94 -8.41 5.46
CA ASN A 120 -7.40 -9.77 5.31
C ASN A 120 -5.89 -9.76 5.07
N MET A 121 -5.38 -8.80 4.29
CA MET A 121 -3.96 -8.66 4.01
C MET A 121 -3.14 -8.34 5.27
N CYS A 122 -3.59 -7.39 6.07
CA CYS A 122 -2.90 -7.01 7.30
C CYS A 122 -3.00 -8.10 8.37
N GLY A 123 -4.18 -8.68 8.57
CA GLY A 123 -4.44 -9.63 9.65
C GLY A 123 -4.42 -8.97 11.04
N LYS A 124 -4.94 -9.70 12.03
CA LYS A 124 -5.17 -9.18 13.40
C LYS A 124 -3.89 -8.70 14.10
N GLU A 125 -2.76 -9.39 13.90
CA GLU A 125 -1.49 -9.04 14.56
C GLU A 125 -0.91 -7.69 14.11
N ALA A 126 -1.25 -7.25 12.90
CA ALA A 126 -0.80 -5.97 12.36
C ALA A 126 -1.69 -4.79 12.77
N MET A 127 -2.91 -5.02 13.25
CA MET A 127 -3.89 -3.96 13.52
C MET A 127 -3.39 -2.84 14.45
N PRO A 128 -2.63 -3.12 15.53
CA PRO A 128 -2.03 -2.06 16.35
C PRO A 128 -1.05 -1.13 15.62
N ARG A 129 -0.67 -1.46 14.38
CA ARG A 129 0.21 -0.66 13.51
C ARG A 129 -0.51 -0.20 12.24
N VAL A 130 -1.83 -0.29 12.22
CA VAL A 130 -2.69 0.21 11.15
C VAL A 130 -3.33 1.51 11.61
N VAL A 131 -3.25 2.55 10.76
CA VAL A 131 -4.09 3.74 10.87
C VAL A 131 -5.04 3.77 9.68
N VAL A 132 -6.34 3.87 9.95
CA VAL A 132 -7.34 4.22 8.95
C VAL A 132 -7.46 5.75 8.92
N GLY A 133 -6.97 6.37 7.84
CA GLY A 133 -7.05 7.80 7.60
C GLY A 133 -8.29 8.16 6.82
N THR A 134 -9.03 9.20 7.24
CA THR A 134 -10.12 9.77 6.45
C THR A 134 -9.67 11.01 5.70
N THR A 135 -10.01 11.11 4.42
CA THR A 135 -9.60 12.20 3.51
C THR A 135 -10.83 12.90 2.88
N MET A 136 -10.59 13.95 2.08
CA MET A 136 -11.64 14.70 1.37
C MET A 136 -12.65 15.39 2.31
N TRP A 137 -12.18 15.85 3.46
CA TRP A 137 -13.01 16.56 4.44
C TRP A 137 -13.51 17.92 3.94
N GLY A 138 -12.84 18.52 2.96
CA GLY A 138 -13.27 19.76 2.31
C GLY A 138 -14.42 19.58 1.30
N ASP A 139 -14.73 18.35 0.88
CA ASP A 139 -15.72 18.07 -0.17
C ASP A 139 -17.14 17.89 0.38
N VAL A 140 -17.30 17.87 1.70
CA VAL A 140 -18.60 17.68 2.36
C VAL A 140 -18.78 18.63 3.54
N PRO A 141 -20.02 18.99 3.89
CA PRO A 141 -20.29 19.70 5.14
C PRO A 141 -19.75 18.91 6.33
N GLN A 142 -19.16 19.61 7.30
CA GLN A 142 -18.52 19.00 8.47
C GLN A 142 -19.43 17.98 9.18
N GLN A 143 -20.68 18.36 9.44
CA GLN A 143 -21.67 17.50 10.10
C GLN A 143 -21.92 16.20 9.32
N THR A 144 -21.99 16.28 7.99
CA THR A 144 -22.15 15.10 7.13
C THR A 144 -20.94 14.19 7.21
N GLY A 145 -19.73 14.77 7.19
CA GLY A 145 -18.49 14.01 7.35
C GLY A 145 -18.40 13.30 8.70
N GLU A 146 -18.77 13.99 9.78
CA GLU A 146 -18.78 13.44 11.15
C GLU A 146 -19.76 12.27 11.28
N GLN A 147 -20.99 12.42 10.78
CA GLN A 147 -21.98 11.36 10.79
C GLN A 147 -21.51 10.11 10.02
N ARG A 148 -20.88 10.31 8.85
CA ARG A 148 -20.31 9.20 8.06
C ARG A 148 -19.16 8.53 8.78
N GLU A 149 -18.29 9.31 9.43
CA GLU A 149 -17.17 8.77 10.19
C GLU A 149 -17.66 7.89 11.36
N GLU A 150 -18.72 8.31 12.05
CA GLU A 150 -19.36 7.53 13.11
C GLU A 150 -19.96 6.22 12.57
N GLU A 151 -20.64 6.25 11.42
CA GLU A 151 -21.15 5.04 10.78
C GLU A 151 -20.00 4.07 10.41
N LEU A 152 -18.94 4.60 9.81
CA LEU A 152 -17.75 3.83 9.43
C LEU A 152 -17.12 3.17 10.66
N LYS A 153 -16.91 3.91 11.75
CA LYS A 153 -16.39 3.38 13.02
C LYS A 153 -17.31 2.34 13.65
N GLY A 154 -18.63 2.58 13.64
CA GLY A 154 -19.61 1.73 14.29
C GLY A 154 -19.93 0.43 13.55
N LYS A 155 -19.71 0.38 12.23
CA LYS A 155 -20.12 -0.73 11.37
C LYS A 155 -18.98 -1.37 10.60
N TRP A 156 -18.20 -0.58 9.88
CA TRP A 156 -17.25 -1.09 8.89
C TRP A 156 -15.85 -1.29 9.45
N TRP A 157 -15.43 -0.44 10.38
CA TRP A 157 -14.12 -0.51 11.05
C TRP A 157 -14.20 -1.05 12.46
N LYS A 158 -15.40 -1.40 12.94
CA LYS A 158 -15.65 -1.83 14.33
C LYS A 158 -14.66 -2.93 14.77
N ASP A 159 -14.51 -3.98 13.97
CA ASP A 159 -13.64 -5.10 14.31
C ASP A 159 -12.16 -4.74 14.22
N MET A 160 -11.77 -3.88 13.27
CA MET A 160 -10.39 -3.40 13.13
C MET A 160 -10.00 -2.53 14.33
N ILE A 161 -10.89 -1.64 14.77
CA ILE A 161 -10.72 -0.79 15.95
C ILE A 161 -10.63 -1.66 17.21
N ALA A 162 -11.50 -2.67 17.34
CA ALA A 162 -11.45 -3.63 18.44
C ALA A 162 -10.14 -4.44 18.48
N GLN A 163 -9.48 -4.60 17.33
CA GLN A 163 -8.15 -5.24 17.21
C GLN A 163 -6.99 -4.27 17.39
N GLY A 164 -7.26 -2.99 17.64
CA GLY A 164 -6.26 -1.98 17.97
C GLY A 164 -5.88 -1.04 16.83
N CYS A 165 -6.58 -1.05 15.70
CA CYS A 165 -6.31 -0.06 14.66
C CYS A 165 -6.66 1.36 15.13
N HIS A 166 -5.89 2.34 14.67
CA HIS A 166 -6.15 3.74 14.92
C HIS A 166 -7.00 4.34 13.81
N VAL A 167 -7.74 5.41 14.11
CA VAL A 167 -8.49 6.20 13.12
C VAL A 167 -8.09 7.66 13.29
N GLN A 168 -7.77 8.33 12.18
CA GLN A 168 -7.35 9.74 12.19
C GLN A 168 -7.91 10.48 10.97
N ARG A 169 -8.18 11.78 11.13
CA ARG A 169 -8.59 12.65 10.01
C ARG A 169 -7.35 13.25 9.36
N PHE A 170 -7.28 13.18 8.04
CA PHE A 170 -6.29 13.89 7.24
C PHE A 170 -6.98 15.06 6.53
N THR A 171 -6.60 16.27 6.88
CA THR A 171 -7.24 17.52 6.43
C THR A 171 -6.30 18.33 5.55
N ASP A 172 -5.58 17.64 4.65
CA ASP A 172 -4.72 18.23 3.62
C ASP A 172 -3.72 19.25 4.18
N SER A 173 -3.04 18.87 5.27
CA SER A 173 -2.00 19.69 5.88
C SER A 173 -0.80 18.85 6.33
N TYR A 174 0.36 19.49 6.43
CA TYR A 174 1.55 18.86 7.00
C TYR A 174 1.25 18.32 8.40
N ASP A 175 0.66 19.15 9.27
CA ASP A 175 0.38 18.77 10.65
C ASP A 175 -0.59 17.58 10.74
N SER A 176 -1.67 17.56 9.94
CA SER A 176 -2.61 16.42 9.94
C SER A 176 -2.00 15.14 9.37
N ALA A 177 -1.12 15.23 8.36
CA ALA A 177 -0.36 14.07 7.88
C ALA A 177 0.55 13.51 8.99
N TRP A 178 1.13 14.39 9.79
CA TRP A 178 1.99 14.05 10.91
C TRP A 178 1.24 13.53 12.13
N GLU A 179 0.01 13.95 12.34
CA GLU A 179 -0.88 13.32 13.32
C GLU A 179 -1.20 11.86 12.93
N VAL A 180 -1.46 11.60 11.64
CA VAL A 180 -1.68 10.25 11.12
C VAL A 180 -0.42 9.39 11.31
N ILE A 181 0.76 9.92 10.97
CA ILE A 181 2.04 9.21 11.12
C ILE A 181 2.41 9.03 12.60
N GLY A 182 2.23 10.06 13.43
CA GLY A 182 2.66 10.06 14.83
C GLY A 182 1.92 9.08 15.72
N LYS A 183 0.72 8.61 15.32
CA LYS A 183 0.01 7.50 15.98
C LYS A 183 0.72 6.16 15.78
N LEU A 184 1.53 6.04 14.73
CA LEU A 184 2.25 4.84 14.40
C LEU A 184 3.49 4.77 15.28
N GLY A 185 3.33 4.10 16.42
CA GLY A 185 4.44 3.82 17.32
C GLY A 185 5.59 3.18 16.55
N PHE A 186 6.71 3.88 16.56
CA PHE A 186 7.95 3.52 15.92
C PHE A 186 8.68 2.48 16.79
N THR A 187 8.14 1.25 16.82
CA THR A 187 8.71 0.13 17.58
C THR A 187 9.61 -0.74 16.72
N ASP A 188 10.64 -1.37 17.30
CA ASP A 188 11.55 -2.28 16.59
C ASP A 188 10.89 -3.59 16.09
N LYS A 189 9.58 -3.74 16.29
CA LYS A 189 8.83 -4.91 15.85
C LYS A 189 8.25 -4.65 14.45
N ASN A 190 8.70 -5.42 13.48
CA ASN A 190 8.16 -5.42 12.11
C ASN A 190 6.64 -5.67 12.12
N VAL A 191 5.88 -4.92 11.32
CA VAL A 191 4.51 -5.25 10.92
C VAL A 191 4.57 -6.56 10.14
N LEU A 192 3.85 -7.56 10.63
CA LEU A 192 3.66 -8.80 9.90
C LEU A 192 2.40 -8.63 9.04
N VAL A 193 2.60 -8.29 7.76
CA VAL A 193 1.58 -8.55 6.72
C VAL A 193 1.57 -10.05 6.48
N SER A 194 0.38 -10.68 6.44
CA SER A 194 0.13 -12.11 6.72
C SER A 194 1.37 -12.92 7.09
N ARG A 195 1.48 -13.32 8.37
CA ARG A 195 2.60 -14.13 8.93
C ARG A 195 3.07 -15.26 8.01
N GLU A 196 2.13 -15.89 7.32
CA GLU A 196 2.35 -16.96 6.33
C GLU A 196 3.38 -16.58 5.26
N ILE A 197 3.37 -15.34 4.79
CA ILE A 197 4.23 -14.82 3.71
C ILE A 197 5.67 -14.63 4.21
N VAL A 198 5.82 -13.93 5.33
CA VAL A 198 7.12 -13.40 5.77
C VAL A 198 7.87 -14.42 6.62
N HIS A 199 7.18 -15.06 7.56
CA HIS A 199 7.80 -15.98 8.51
C HIS A 199 7.81 -17.41 7.97
N ASP A 200 6.66 -17.88 7.47
CA ASP A 200 6.49 -19.27 7.06
C ASP A 200 6.92 -19.50 5.60
N LYS A 201 7.40 -18.43 4.94
CA LYS A 201 7.86 -18.40 3.53
C LYS A 201 6.86 -19.06 2.57
N MET A 202 5.57 -19.00 2.91
CA MET A 202 4.54 -19.55 2.05
C MET A 202 4.46 -18.73 0.77
N PRO A 203 4.35 -19.39 -0.40
CA PRO A 203 3.97 -18.70 -1.63
C PRO A 203 2.68 -17.92 -1.40
N PHE A 204 2.56 -16.71 -1.97
CA PHE A 204 1.37 -15.86 -1.81
C PHE A 204 0.07 -16.64 -2.04
N THR A 205 0.05 -17.52 -3.05
CA THR A 205 -1.09 -18.37 -3.41
C THR A 205 -1.57 -19.31 -2.29
N LYS A 206 -0.70 -19.66 -1.33
CA LYS A 206 -1.02 -20.54 -0.20
C LYS A 206 -1.42 -19.79 1.07
N THR A 207 -1.31 -18.47 1.08
CA THR A 207 -1.65 -17.64 2.24
C THR A 207 -3.15 -17.50 2.39
N THR A 208 -3.67 -17.15 3.56
CA THR A 208 -5.07 -16.80 3.82
C THR A 208 -5.56 -15.74 2.82
N VAL A 209 -4.73 -14.72 2.56
CA VAL A 209 -5.00 -13.69 1.53
C VAL A 209 -5.10 -14.35 0.16
N GLY A 210 -4.13 -15.19 -0.19
CA GLY A 210 -4.10 -15.90 -1.46
C GLY A 210 -5.30 -16.81 -1.69
N GLN A 211 -5.63 -17.63 -0.70
CA GLN A 211 -6.76 -18.57 -0.73
C GLN A 211 -8.10 -17.84 -0.87
N THR A 212 -8.26 -16.69 -0.21
CA THR A 212 -9.45 -15.83 -0.36
C THR A 212 -9.67 -15.41 -1.83
N PHE A 213 -8.60 -15.33 -2.61
CA PHE A 213 -8.62 -14.88 -4.01
C PHE A 213 -8.31 -15.98 -5.03
N GLY A 214 -8.47 -17.25 -4.68
CA GLY A 214 -8.02 -18.40 -5.47
C GLY A 214 -8.27 -18.32 -6.99
N ALA A 215 -9.51 -18.03 -7.41
CA ALA A 215 -9.85 -17.93 -8.84
C ALA A 215 -9.15 -16.79 -9.58
N GLN A 216 -8.95 -15.64 -8.92
CA GLN A 216 -8.23 -14.49 -9.51
C GLN A 216 -6.72 -14.77 -9.57
N ILE A 217 -6.19 -15.49 -8.57
CA ILE A 217 -4.79 -15.90 -8.55
C ILE A 217 -4.46 -16.90 -9.63
N GLU A 218 -5.34 -17.86 -9.91
CA GLU A 218 -5.16 -18.81 -11.01
C GLU A 218 -5.05 -18.08 -12.36
N ALA A 219 -5.88 -17.06 -12.57
CA ALA A 219 -5.82 -16.23 -13.77
C ALA A 219 -4.49 -15.46 -13.86
N ILE A 220 -4.04 -14.83 -12.78
CA ILE A 220 -2.75 -14.12 -12.72
C ILE A 220 -1.57 -15.07 -12.97
N THR A 221 -1.59 -16.25 -12.34
CA THR A 221 -0.52 -17.25 -12.45
C THR A 221 -0.42 -17.81 -13.88
N LYS A 222 -1.56 -18.01 -14.56
CA LYS A 222 -1.57 -18.41 -15.98
C LYS A 222 -0.96 -17.31 -16.86
N GLY A 223 -1.38 -16.06 -16.66
CA GLY A 223 -0.84 -14.92 -17.41
C GLY A 223 0.67 -14.72 -17.23
N GLN A 224 1.19 -14.88 -16.01
CA GLN A 224 2.65 -14.81 -15.74
C GLN A 224 3.43 -15.91 -16.46
N LYS A 225 2.94 -17.15 -16.44
CA LYS A 225 3.60 -18.27 -17.15
C LYS A 225 3.67 -18.03 -18.66
N GLU A 226 2.63 -17.45 -19.23
CA GLU A 226 2.57 -17.09 -20.66
C GLU A 226 3.53 -15.93 -20.98
N ALA A 227 3.61 -14.93 -20.11
CA ALA A 227 4.54 -13.81 -20.26
C ALA A 227 6.01 -14.26 -20.16
N ASP A 228 6.35 -15.05 -19.14
CA ASP A 228 7.72 -15.56 -18.93
C ASP A 228 8.16 -16.46 -20.10
N TYR A 229 7.24 -17.27 -20.64
CA TYR A 229 7.49 -18.08 -21.83
C TYR A 229 7.80 -17.20 -23.05
N ASN A 230 7.02 -16.14 -23.27
CA ASN A 230 7.21 -15.23 -24.39
C ASN A 230 8.51 -14.41 -24.28
N THR A 231 8.85 -13.92 -23.08
CA THR A 231 10.11 -13.21 -22.82
C THR A 231 11.32 -14.14 -22.98
N GLY A 232 11.21 -15.40 -22.57
CA GLY A 232 12.24 -16.42 -22.79
C GLY A 232 12.49 -16.72 -24.28
N GLN A 233 11.43 -16.75 -25.09
CA GLN A 233 11.58 -16.92 -26.55
C GLN A 233 12.21 -15.69 -27.23
N GLN A 234 11.86 -14.48 -26.79
CA GLN A 234 12.46 -13.25 -27.32
C GLN A 234 13.95 -13.14 -26.97
N ALA A 235 14.34 -13.49 -25.73
CA ALA A 235 15.75 -13.54 -25.34
C ALA A 235 16.55 -14.59 -26.13
N ALA A 236 15.97 -15.77 -26.36
CA ALA A 236 16.59 -16.84 -27.16
C ALA A 236 16.73 -16.47 -28.65
N GLN A 237 15.84 -15.63 -29.19
CA GLN A 237 15.95 -15.12 -30.56
C GLN A 237 16.99 -13.98 -30.70
N MET A 238 17.26 -13.22 -29.64
CA MET A 238 18.27 -12.14 -29.66
C MET A 238 19.71 -12.66 -29.50
N ASP A 239 19.93 -13.79 -28.82
CA ASP A 239 21.25 -14.43 -28.70
C ASP A 239 21.64 -15.30 -29.92
N GLY A 240 20.70 -15.58 -30.83
CA GLY A 240 20.92 -16.43 -32.02
C GLY A 240 21.58 -15.73 -33.22
N GLY A 241 22.01 -14.47 -33.10
CA GLY A 241 22.17 -13.58 -34.25
C GLY A 241 23.47 -12.81 -34.41
N VAL A 242 24.65 -13.30 -33.98
CA VAL A 242 25.94 -12.78 -34.50
C VAL A 242 27.02 -13.88 -34.52
N ILE A 243 27.11 -14.63 -35.63
CA ILE A 243 28.35 -15.35 -35.99
C ILE A 243 29.15 -14.39 -36.86
N VAL A 244 30.08 -13.63 -36.25
CA VAL A 244 31.18 -13.01 -37.01
C VAL A 244 32.36 -13.97 -36.93
N ALA A 245 32.52 -14.75 -37.99
CA ALA A 245 33.76 -15.47 -38.25
C ALA A 245 34.90 -14.46 -38.36
N LYS A 246 35.91 -14.57 -37.49
CA LYS A 246 37.23 -13.99 -37.74
C LYS A 246 38.08 -15.06 -38.43
N LEU A 247 38.70 -14.62 -39.52
CA LEU A 247 39.57 -15.31 -40.48
C LEU A 247 40.46 -16.41 -39.88
#